data_AF-A0A6G1R7F4-F1
#
_entry.id   AF-A0A6G1R7F4-F1
#
_cell.length_a   1.000
_cell.length_b   1.000
_cell.length_c   1.000
_cell.angle_alpha   90.00
_cell.angle_beta   90.00
_cell.angle_gamma   90.00
#
_symmetry.space_group_name_H-M   'P 1'
#
loop_
_entity.id
_entity.type
_entity.pdbx_description
1 polymer ?
#
loop_
_entity_poly.entity_id
_entity_poly.type
_entity_poly.pdbx_seq_one_letter_code
_entity_poly.pdbx_strand_id
1 'polypeptide(L)'
;MMSLQIQMYQLSRLLHDYHRDLYNHLEENEISPSLYAAPWFLTLFASQFPLGFVARVFDIIFLQGTEVIFKVALSLLSSQETSIMGCESFENIVDFLKTTIPDMTQPQMEKIITQVFEMDISKQLHAYEVEYHVLQDELQENVNPCDEGEPLEKLERANTHLKRQNMDLLEKLQVAHAKIQSLESSLESILTRENKMKTAIQSLEQEKITYQKTLEQIMKYLPAEALSDCELLLKEVNYNPNNKIK
;
A
#
# COMPACT_ATOMS: atom_id res chain seq x y z
N MET A 1 20.94 -11.66 13.75
CA MET A 1 19.98 -10.92 14.60
C MET A 1 18.91 -11.81 15.24
N MET A 2 18.59 -12.99 14.69
CA MET A 2 17.59 -13.92 15.27
C MET A 2 17.91 -14.38 16.71
N SER A 3 19.19 -14.64 17.02
CA SER A 3 19.58 -15.18 18.34
C SER A 3 19.23 -14.25 19.51
N LEU A 4 19.36 -12.93 19.36
CA LEU A 4 19.00 -12.00 20.44
C LEU A 4 17.48 -11.94 20.66
N GLN A 5 16.68 -12.05 19.59
CA GLN A 5 15.22 -12.06 19.71
C GLN A 5 14.74 -13.30 20.47
N ILE A 6 15.33 -14.47 20.21
CA ILE A 6 15.09 -15.70 20.98
C ILE A 6 15.45 -15.47 22.45
N GLN A 7 16.61 -14.85 22.73
CA GLN A 7 17.02 -14.55 24.10
C GLN A 7 16.05 -13.61 24.82
N MET A 8 15.54 -12.56 24.15
CA MET A 8 14.54 -11.67 24.73
C MET A 8 13.23 -12.42 25.04
N TYR A 9 12.82 -13.32 24.15
CA TYR A 9 11.66 -14.17 24.37
C TYR A 9 11.87 -15.14 25.55
N GLN A 10 13.01 -15.83 25.61
CA GLN A 10 13.37 -16.72 26.72
C GLN A 10 13.37 -15.99 28.07
N LEU A 11 13.91 -14.77 28.13
CA LEU A 11 13.86 -13.96 29.35
C LEU A 11 12.41 -13.59 29.72
N SER A 12 11.59 -13.24 28.74
CA SER A 12 10.16 -12.96 28.94
C SER A 12 9.43 -14.18 29.53
N ARG A 13 9.64 -15.38 28.97
CA ARG A 13 9.04 -16.63 29.45
C ARG A 13 9.57 -17.02 30.83
N LEU A 14 10.86 -16.80 31.12
CA LEU A 14 11.41 -16.98 32.46
C LEU A 14 10.74 -16.07 33.48
N LEU A 15 10.52 -14.79 33.16
CA LEU A 15 9.79 -13.89 34.05
C LEU A 15 8.35 -14.37 34.26
N HIS A 16 7.66 -14.78 33.20
CA HIS A 16 6.31 -15.32 33.30
C HIS A 16 6.22 -16.53 34.25
N ASP A 17 7.18 -17.46 34.18
CA ASP A 17 7.13 -18.71 34.93
C ASP A 17 7.65 -18.58 36.37
N TYR A 18 8.59 -17.67 36.65
CA TYR A 18 9.19 -17.50 37.98
C TYR A 18 8.67 -16.28 38.77
N HIS A 19 8.38 -15.17 38.10
CA HIS A 19 7.98 -13.89 38.69
C HIS A 19 6.75 -13.33 37.95
N ARG A 20 5.63 -14.06 38.04
CA ARG A 20 4.42 -13.78 37.26
C ARG A 20 3.84 -12.40 37.50
N ASP A 21 3.87 -11.90 38.74
CA ASP A 21 3.35 -10.58 39.07
C ASP A 21 4.19 -9.47 38.40
N LEU A 22 5.52 -9.59 38.45
CA LEU A 22 6.44 -8.71 37.72
C LEU A 22 6.23 -8.79 36.21
N TYR A 23 6.07 -10.00 35.65
CA TYR A 23 5.79 -10.18 34.22
C TYR A 23 4.52 -9.45 33.80
N ASN A 24 3.41 -9.66 34.52
CA ASN A 24 2.13 -9.03 34.21
C ASN A 24 2.25 -7.50 34.28
N HIS A 25 2.93 -6.97 35.31
CA HIS A 25 3.13 -5.53 35.44
C HIS A 25 3.94 -4.93 34.29
N LEU A 26 4.99 -5.62 33.83
CA LEU A 26 5.75 -5.19 32.66
C LEU A 26 4.92 -5.32 31.37
N GLU A 27 4.12 -6.37 31.23
CA GLU A 27 3.24 -6.59 30.07
C GLU A 27 2.12 -5.53 29.99
N GLU A 28 1.47 -5.21 31.11
CA GLU A 28 0.45 -4.15 31.21
C GLU A 28 0.99 -2.77 30.82
N ASN A 29 2.28 -2.53 31.06
CA ASN A 29 2.97 -1.30 30.66
C ASN A 29 3.65 -1.41 29.28
N GLU A 30 3.43 -2.48 28.52
CA GLU A 30 4.03 -2.75 27.20
C GLU A 30 5.57 -2.76 27.20
N ILE A 31 6.20 -3.16 28.31
CA ILE A 31 7.66 -3.16 28.47
C ILE A 31 8.25 -4.51 28.04
N SER A 32 8.72 -4.57 26.80
CA SER A 32 9.46 -5.72 26.29
C SER A 32 10.89 -5.79 26.86
N PRO A 33 11.44 -7.00 27.14
CA PRO A 33 12.84 -7.20 27.48
C PRO A 33 13.84 -6.52 26.52
N SER A 34 13.48 -6.39 25.24
CA SER A 34 14.31 -5.72 24.23
C SER A 34 14.65 -4.27 24.59
N LEU A 35 13.82 -3.59 25.40
CA LEU A 35 13.99 -2.19 25.77
C LEU A 35 15.08 -1.95 26.82
N TYR A 36 15.35 -2.93 27.68
CA TYR A 36 16.28 -2.78 28.81
C TYR A 36 17.39 -3.84 28.84
N ALA A 37 17.12 -5.07 28.39
CA ALA A 37 18.06 -6.19 28.54
C ALA A 37 19.02 -6.35 27.35
N ALA A 38 18.77 -5.75 26.19
CA ALA A 38 19.68 -5.88 25.05
C ALA A 38 21.16 -5.55 25.38
N PRO A 39 21.49 -4.48 26.13
CA PRO A 39 22.85 -4.22 26.59
C PRO A 39 23.41 -5.32 27.50
N TRP A 40 22.58 -5.93 28.35
CA TRP A 40 23.00 -6.97 29.27
C TRP A 40 23.52 -8.20 28.53
N PHE A 41 22.79 -8.65 27.50
CA PHE A 41 23.17 -9.79 26.69
C PHE A 41 24.33 -9.49 25.73
N LEU A 42 24.31 -8.32 25.08
CA LEU A 42 25.31 -7.97 24.08
C LEU A 42 26.68 -7.61 24.68
N THR A 43 26.68 -7.05 25.89
CA THR A 43 27.91 -6.60 26.56
C THR A 43 28.27 -7.42 27.78
N LEU A 44 27.52 -8.50 28.07
CA LEU A 44 27.72 -9.35 29.26
C LEU A 44 27.75 -8.49 30.54
N PHE A 45 26.80 -7.56 30.66
CA PHE A 45 26.67 -6.57 31.75
C PHE A 45 27.80 -5.52 31.85
N ALA A 46 28.87 -5.62 31.07
CA ALA A 46 30.05 -4.76 31.20
C ALA A 46 29.80 -3.27 30.90
N SER A 47 28.75 -2.95 30.14
CA SER A 47 28.45 -1.56 29.78
C SER A 47 27.78 -0.75 30.90
N GLN A 48 27.09 -1.39 31.84
CA GLN A 48 26.25 -0.72 32.83
C GLN A 48 26.65 -1.04 34.27
N PHE A 49 27.26 -2.21 34.51
CA PHE A 49 27.54 -2.68 35.87
C PHE A 49 29.00 -2.48 36.28
N PRO A 50 29.31 -2.35 37.59
CA PRO A 50 30.68 -2.23 38.08
C PRO A 50 31.55 -3.42 37.68
N LEU A 51 32.81 -3.14 37.32
CA LEU A 51 33.75 -4.15 36.82
C LEU A 51 33.96 -5.33 37.79
N GLY A 52 33.92 -5.08 39.10
CA GLY A 52 34.05 -6.14 40.11
C GLY A 52 32.94 -7.19 40.05
N PHE A 53 31.70 -6.75 39.82
CA PHE A 53 30.55 -7.64 39.62
C PHE A 53 30.65 -8.37 38.28
N VAL A 54 30.94 -7.64 37.21
CA VAL A 54 31.10 -8.20 35.86
C VAL A 54 32.18 -9.29 35.84
N ALA A 55 33.31 -9.09 36.52
CA ALA A 55 34.35 -10.11 36.63
C ALA A 55 33.85 -11.41 37.28
N ARG A 56 32.96 -11.33 38.28
CA ARG A 56 32.35 -12.52 38.90
C ARG A 56 31.32 -13.18 38.00
N VAL A 57 30.54 -12.41 37.25
CA VAL A 57 29.66 -12.95 36.22
C VAL A 57 30.47 -13.74 35.19
N PHE A 58 31.62 -13.21 34.75
CA PHE A 58 32.50 -13.89 33.81
C PHE A 58 33.07 -15.22 34.35
N ASP A 59 33.47 -15.29 35.62
CA ASP A 59 33.90 -16.57 36.22
C ASP A 59 32.83 -17.64 36.07
N ILE A 60 31.58 -17.29 36.38
CA ILE A 60 30.47 -18.24 36.35
C ILE A 60 30.13 -18.58 34.90
N ILE A 61 30.20 -17.62 33.97
CA ILE A 61 30.05 -17.88 32.53
C ILE A 61 31.10 -18.89 32.04
N PHE A 62 32.36 -18.75 32.45
CA PHE A 62 33.41 -19.70 32.05
C PHE A 62 33.23 -21.09 32.66
N LEU A 63 32.57 -21.20 33.82
CA LEU A 63 32.32 -22.46 34.50
C LEU A 63 31.05 -23.17 33.99
N GLN A 64 29.95 -22.44 33.81
CA GLN A 64 28.60 -22.99 33.54
C GLN A 64 28.08 -22.67 32.12
N GLY A 65 28.70 -21.75 31.40
CA GLY A 65 28.31 -21.35 30.04
C GLY A 65 27.51 -20.04 29.97
N THR A 66 27.03 -19.70 28.77
CA THR A 66 26.36 -18.43 28.47
C THR A 66 24.94 -18.33 29.03
N GLU A 67 24.34 -19.43 29.46
CA GLU A 67 23.04 -19.44 30.14
C GLU A 67 23.03 -18.62 31.44
N VAL A 68 24.20 -18.40 32.03
CA VAL A 68 24.40 -17.57 33.23
C VAL A 68 23.90 -16.14 33.01
N ILE A 69 23.93 -15.63 31.78
CA ILE A 69 23.39 -14.31 31.46
C ILE A 69 21.91 -14.22 31.83
N PHE A 70 21.13 -15.28 31.56
CA PHE A 70 19.73 -15.35 31.96
C PHE A 70 19.55 -15.45 33.46
N LYS A 71 20.37 -16.26 34.14
CA LYS A 71 20.35 -16.40 35.60
C LYS A 71 20.58 -15.04 36.27
N VAL A 72 21.58 -14.29 35.81
CA VAL A 72 21.90 -12.95 36.31
C VAL A 72 20.77 -11.97 36.02
N ALA A 73 20.27 -11.93 34.78
CA ALA A 73 19.17 -11.04 34.40
C ALA A 73 17.90 -11.29 35.24
N LEU A 74 17.52 -12.56 35.43
CA LEU A 74 16.37 -12.95 36.23
C LEU A 74 16.57 -12.60 37.71
N SER A 75 17.75 -12.88 38.27
CA SER A 75 18.08 -12.55 39.66
C SER A 75 18.09 -11.04 39.91
N LEU A 76 18.64 -10.23 38.99
CA LEU A 76 18.60 -8.77 39.05
C LEU A 76 17.16 -8.23 39.12
N LEU A 77 16.29 -8.72 38.24
CA LEU A 77 14.89 -8.31 38.18
C LEU A 77 14.12 -8.75 39.44
N SER A 78 14.33 -9.98 39.91
CA SER A 78 13.69 -10.50 41.12
C SER A 78 14.13 -9.78 42.41
N SER A 79 15.40 -9.36 42.48
CA SER A 79 15.94 -8.70 43.66
C SER A 79 15.27 -7.33 43.89
N GLN A 80 14.89 -6.67 42.79
CA GLN A 80 14.33 -5.32 42.78
C GLN A 80 12.84 -5.30 42.42
N GLU A 81 12.19 -6.46 42.40
CA GLU A 81 10.79 -6.66 42.03
C GLU A 81 9.87 -5.68 42.77
N THR A 82 9.99 -5.58 44.10
CA THR A 82 9.15 -4.69 44.90
C THR A 82 9.28 -3.21 44.53
N SER A 83 10.46 -2.78 44.09
CA SER A 83 10.70 -1.41 43.67
C SER A 83 10.16 -1.15 42.26
N ILE A 84 10.31 -2.12 41.36
CA ILE A 84 9.75 -2.06 39.99
C ILE A 84 8.23 -1.96 40.05
N MET A 85 7.59 -2.81 40.86
CA MET A 85 6.13 -2.82 41.05
C MET A 85 5.58 -1.51 41.64
N GLY A 86 6.43 -0.68 42.25
CA GLY A 86 6.06 0.64 42.76
C GLY A 86 6.04 1.74 41.68
N CYS A 87 6.49 1.45 40.46
CA CYS A 87 6.51 2.39 39.35
C CYS A 87 5.28 2.18 38.46
N GLU A 88 4.44 3.20 38.28
CA GLU A 88 3.18 3.07 37.50
C GLU A 88 3.27 3.56 36.05
N SER A 89 4.38 4.21 35.66
CA SER A 89 4.56 4.82 34.33
C SER A 89 5.65 4.10 33.55
N PHE A 90 5.40 3.86 32.26
CA PHE A 90 6.38 3.32 31.31
C PHE A 90 7.75 3.99 31.42
N GLU A 91 7.81 5.33 31.42
CA GLU A 91 9.07 6.07 31.48
C GLU A 91 9.82 5.80 32.78
N ASN A 92 9.10 5.78 33.91
CA ASN A 92 9.69 5.55 35.23
C ASN A 92 10.23 4.12 35.36
N ILE A 93 9.49 3.13 34.85
CA ILE A 93 9.93 1.73 34.88
C ILE A 93 11.17 1.56 34.00
N VAL A 94 11.15 2.06 32.76
CA VAL A 94 12.27 1.93 31.82
C VAL A 94 13.52 2.66 32.36
N ASP A 95 13.35 3.83 32.95
CA ASP A 95 14.46 4.54 33.60
C ASP A 95 14.99 3.73 34.78
N PHE A 96 14.13 3.26 35.68
CA PHE A 96 14.54 2.44 36.83
C PHE A 96 15.33 1.19 36.42
N LEU A 97 14.87 0.48 35.39
CA LEU A 97 15.56 -0.72 34.88
C LEU A 97 16.94 -0.41 34.28
N LYS A 98 17.14 0.79 33.72
CA LYS A 98 18.39 1.20 33.05
C LYS A 98 19.38 1.91 33.96
N THR A 99 18.91 2.67 34.95
CA THR A 99 19.74 3.57 35.77
C THR A 99 19.86 3.06 37.20
N THR A 100 18.76 2.65 37.83
CA THR A 100 18.74 2.27 39.25
C THR A 100 19.21 0.83 39.47
N ILE A 101 18.86 -0.11 38.59
CA ILE A 101 19.33 -1.51 38.72
C ILE A 101 20.87 -1.61 38.69
N PRO A 102 21.59 -0.91 37.80
CA PRO A 102 23.05 -1.00 37.81
C PRO A 102 23.73 -0.34 39.03
N ASP A 103 23.06 0.63 39.69
CA ASP A 103 23.57 1.35 40.87
C ASP A 103 23.30 0.60 42.20
N MET A 104 23.31 -0.72 42.16
CA MET A 104 23.11 -1.57 43.33
C MET A 104 24.28 -1.47 44.33
N THR A 105 23.98 -1.71 45.60
CA THR A 105 25.02 -1.83 46.62
C THR A 105 25.79 -3.15 46.50
N GLN A 106 27.07 -3.16 46.86
CA GLN A 106 27.91 -4.36 46.85
C GLN A 106 27.28 -5.61 47.52
N PRO A 107 26.65 -5.55 48.72
CA PRO A 107 26.05 -6.73 49.33
C PRO A 107 24.85 -7.29 48.52
N GLN A 108 24.12 -6.45 47.79
CA GLN A 108 23.05 -6.92 46.88
C GLN A 108 23.66 -7.69 45.71
N MET A 109 24.73 -7.17 45.11
CA MET A 109 25.44 -7.85 44.03
C MET A 109 26.02 -9.20 44.47
N GLU A 110 26.60 -9.29 45.67
CA GLU A 110 27.12 -10.56 46.22
C GLU A 110 26.01 -11.60 46.43
N LYS A 111 24.83 -11.15 46.89
CA LYS A 111 23.64 -12.00 47.01
C LYS A 111 23.18 -12.52 45.64
N ILE A 112 23.16 -11.67 44.62
CA ILE A 112 22.82 -12.05 43.24
C ILE A 112 23.79 -13.11 42.71
N ILE A 113 25.11 -12.90 42.88
CA ILE A 113 26.12 -13.88 42.47
C ILE A 113 25.89 -15.24 43.14
N THR A 114 25.55 -15.25 44.43
CA THR A 114 25.27 -16.49 45.17
C THR A 114 24.01 -17.19 44.63
N GLN A 115 22.93 -16.44 44.41
CA GLN A 115 21.68 -16.99 43.85
C GLN A 115 21.91 -17.56 42.44
N VAL A 116 22.60 -16.82 41.58
CA VAL A 116 22.93 -17.23 40.22
C VAL A 116 23.69 -18.56 40.18
N PHE A 117 24.57 -18.79 41.16
CA PHE A 117 25.35 -20.03 41.23
C PHE A 117 24.49 -21.26 41.52
N GLU A 118 23.41 -21.10 42.31
CA GLU A 118 22.49 -22.18 42.71
C GLU A 118 21.33 -22.39 41.71
N MET A 119 21.10 -21.43 40.80
CA MET A 119 20.00 -21.49 39.83
C MET A 119 20.26 -22.50 38.70
N ASP A 120 19.28 -23.39 38.47
CA ASP A 120 19.21 -24.27 37.29
C ASP A 120 17.96 -23.94 36.46
N ILE A 121 18.19 -23.42 35.25
CA ILE A 121 17.14 -23.04 34.28
C ILE A 121 17.41 -23.64 32.90
N SER A 122 18.37 -24.57 32.80
CA SER A 122 18.90 -25.07 31.53
C SER A 122 17.81 -25.74 30.68
N LYS A 123 16.95 -26.52 31.33
CA LYS A 123 15.84 -27.24 30.67
C LYS A 123 14.76 -26.28 30.17
N GLN A 124 14.45 -25.26 30.97
CA GLN A 124 13.45 -24.25 30.67
C GLN A 124 13.91 -23.40 29.48
N LEU A 125 15.18 -22.96 29.48
CA LEU A 125 15.77 -22.24 28.36
C LEU A 125 15.66 -23.02 27.05
N HIS A 126 16.01 -24.31 27.06
CA HIS A 126 15.88 -25.15 25.88
C HIS A 126 14.41 -25.32 25.45
N ALA A 127 13.49 -25.53 26.40
CA ALA A 127 12.07 -25.62 26.09
C ALA A 127 11.52 -24.35 25.43
N TYR A 128 11.90 -23.16 25.94
CA TYR A 128 11.47 -21.89 25.37
C TYR A 128 12.15 -21.58 24.02
N GLU A 129 13.37 -22.07 23.79
CA GLU A 129 14.02 -21.99 22.47
C GLU A 129 13.23 -22.78 21.43
N VAL A 130 12.85 -24.01 21.77
CA VAL A 130 12.00 -24.86 20.92
C VAL A 130 10.63 -24.22 20.73
N GLU A 131 10.01 -23.71 21.79
CA GLU A 131 8.72 -22.99 21.73
C GLU A 131 8.79 -21.81 20.75
N TYR A 132 9.84 -21.00 20.81
CA TYR A 132 10.02 -19.88 19.88
C TYR A 132 10.15 -20.34 18.43
N HIS A 133 10.93 -21.39 18.18
CA HIS A 133 11.07 -21.94 16.82
C HIS A 133 9.76 -22.49 16.29
N VAL A 134 9.00 -23.23 17.10
CA VAL A 134 7.67 -23.71 16.72
C VAL A 134 6.72 -22.56 16.40
N LEU A 135 6.67 -21.52 17.25
CA LEU A 135 5.84 -20.34 16.99
C LEU A 135 6.24 -19.64 15.69
N GLN A 136 7.55 -19.51 15.43
CA GLN A 136 8.07 -18.91 14.21
C GLN A 136 7.74 -19.76 12.97
N ASP A 137 7.84 -21.08 13.09
CA ASP A 137 7.47 -22.03 12.04
C ASP A 137 5.97 -22.01 11.80
N GLU A 138 5.10 -21.94 12.82
CA GLU A 138 3.64 -21.80 12.68
C GLU A 138 3.25 -20.46 12.03
N LEU A 139 3.95 -19.38 12.37
CA LEU A 139 3.80 -18.07 11.71
C LEU A 139 4.24 -18.15 10.24
N GLN A 140 5.28 -18.93 9.93
CA GLN A 140 5.75 -19.15 8.57
C GLN A 140 4.90 -20.17 7.80
N GLU A 141 4.29 -21.16 8.44
CA GLU A 141 3.34 -22.11 7.86
C GLU A 141 1.99 -21.46 7.58
N ASN A 142 1.55 -20.52 8.43
CA ASN A 142 0.46 -19.60 8.07
C ASN A 142 0.80 -18.73 6.84
N VAL A 143 2.09 -18.58 6.50
CA VAL A 143 2.58 -17.88 5.29
C VAL A 143 2.94 -18.86 4.15
N ASN A 144 3.08 -20.16 4.44
CA ASN A 144 3.36 -21.25 3.49
C ASN A 144 2.11 -22.14 3.35
N PRO A 145 1.18 -21.81 2.43
CA PRO A 145 0.07 -22.68 2.14
C PRO A 145 0.56 -23.88 1.32
N CYS A 146 0.97 -24.97 1.98
CA CYS A 146 1.16 -26.25 1.28
C CYS A 146 -0.16 -27.04 1.16
N ASP A 147 -1.31 -26.41 1.43
CA ASP A 147 -2.65 -26.92 1.07
C ASP A 147 -3.58 -25.84 0.46
N GLU A 148 -3.14 -24.58 0.32
CA GLU A 148 -3.84 -23.55 -0.51
C GLU A 148 -3.15 -23.26 -1.86
N GLY A 149 -2.53 -24.26 -2.48
CA GLY A 149 -2.13 -24.13 -3.88
C GLY A 149 -3.32 -23.96 -4.82
N GLU A 150 -4.47 -24.58 -4.51
CA GLU A 150 -5.63 -24.51 -5.39
C GLU A 150 -6.37 -23.16 -5.39
N PRO A 151 -6.70 -22.54 -4.24
CA PRO A 151 -7.46 -21.29 -4.23
C PRO A 151 -6.63 -20.11 -4.73
N LEU A 152 -5.37 -19.99 -4.29
CA LEU A 152 -4.51 -18.86 -4.65
C LEU A 152 -4.09 -18.90 -6.12
N GLU A 153 -3.71 -20.06 -6.67
CA GLU A 153 -3.45 -20.18 -8.11
C GLU A 153 -4.72 -19.93 -8.94
N LYS A 154 -5.89 -20.41 -8.51
CA LYS A 154 -7.16 -20.12 -9.20
C LYS A 154 -7.46 -18.62 -9.15
N LEU A 155 -7.22 -17.96 -8.02
CA LEU A 155 -7.42 -16.53 -7.85
C LEU A 155 -6.42 -15.71 -8.68
N GLU A 156 -5.16 -16.13 -8.76
CA GLU A 156 -4.12 -15.49 -9.57
C GLU A 156 -4.41 -15.68 -11.07
N ARG A 157 -4.85 -16.87 -11.49
CA ARG A 157 -5.34 -17.11 -12.86
C ARG A 157 -6.57 -16.27 -13.18
N ALA A 158 -7.52 -16.13 -12.25
CA ALA A 158 -8.68 -15.27 -12.44
C ALA A 158 -8.28 -13.79 -12.51
N ASN A 159 -7.33 -13.35 -11.69
CA ASN A 159 -6.87 -11.96 -11.65
C ASN A 159 -6.05 -11.61 -12.91
N THR A 160 -5.17 -12.49 -13.36
CA THR A 160 -4.47 -12.34 -14.65
C THR A 160 -5.42 -12.36 -15.83
N HIS A 161 -6.48 -13.18 -15.78
CA HIS A 161 -7.54 -13.19 -16.79
C HIS A 161 -8.35 -11.88 -16.80
N LEU A 162 -8.81 -11.42 -15.64
CA LEU A 162 -9.52 -10.15 -15.48
C LEU A 162 -8.65 -8.96 -15.90
N LYS A 163 -7.35 -9.00 -15.62
CA LYS A 163 -6.40 -7.97 -16.04
C LYS A 163 -6.27 -7.93 -17.57
N ARG A 164 -6.22 -9.08 -18.24
CA ARG A 164 -6.28 -9.14 -19.71
C ARG A 164 -7.61 -8.62 -20.25
N GLN A 165 -8.74 -9.02 -19.67
CA GLN A 165 -10.05 -8.52 -20.09
C GLN A 165 -10.18 -7.00 -19.92
N ASN A 166 -9.66 -6.45 -18.81
CA ASN A 166 -9.63 -5.01 -18.59
C ASN A 166 -8.77 -4.29 -19.63
N MET A 167 -7.62 -4.86 -20.01
CA MET A 167 -6.79 -4.30 -21.09
C MET A 167 -7.51 -4.33 -22.45
N ASP A 168 -8.15 -5.44 -22.81
CA ASP A 168 -8.92 -5.56 -24.05
C ASP A 168 -10.11 -4.59 -24.09
N LEU A 169 -10.82 -4.42 -22.97
CA LEU A 169 -11.93 -3.46 -22.87
C LEU A 169 -11.44 -2.03 -22.98
N LEU A 170 -10.29 -1.71 -22.38
CA LEU A 170 -9.66 -0.38 -22.49
C LEU A 170 -9.25 -0.08 -23.93
N GLU A 171 -8.70 -1.07 -24.65
CA GLU A 171 -8.36 -0.95 -26.07
C GLU A 171 -9.61 -0.74 -26.93
N LYS A 172 -10.67 -1.52 -26.70
CA LYS A 172 -11.96 -1.35 -27.40
C LYS A 172 -12.56 0.04 -27.14
N LEU A 173 -12.47 0.54 -25.91
CA LEU A 173 -12.92 1.89 -25.55
C LEU A 173 -12.12 2.95 -26.31
N GLN A 174 -10.80 2.80 -26.39
CA GLN A 174 -9.93 3.71 -27.12
C GLN A 174 -10.23 3.73 -28.63
N VAL A 175 -10.46 2.57 -29.24
CA VAL A 175 -10.86 2.46 -30.66
C VAL A 175 -12.23 3.10 -30.90
N ALA A 176 -13.20 2.87 -30.00
CA ALA A 176 -14.52 3.49 -30.09
C ALA A 176 -14.43 5.02 -30.00
N HIS A 177 -13.64 5.57 -29.07
CA HIS A 177 -13.41 7.01 -28.96
C HIS A 177 -12.78 7.59 -30.22
N ALA A 178 -11.75 6.95 -30.79
CA ALA A 178 -11.13 7.41 -32.04
C ALA A 178 -12.14 7.42 -33.20
N LYS A 179 -13.04 6.42 -33.25
CA LYS A 179 -14.08 6.35 -34.27
C LYS A 179 -15.12 7.45 -34.09
N ILE A 180 -15.59 7.69 -32.86
CA ILE A 180 -16.52 8.80 -32.55
C ILE A 180 -15.90 10.12 -32.98
N GLN A 181 -14.65 10.39 -32.61
CA GLN A 181 -13.94 11.61 -32.98
C GLN A 181 -13.83 11.79 -34.50
N SER A 182 -13.58 10.71 -35.25
CA SER A 182 -13.54 10.77 -36.72
C SER A 182 -14.92 11.08 -37.34
N LEU A 183 -15.99 10.51 -36.78
CA LEU A 183 -17.36 10.75 -37.24
C LEU A 183 -17.81 12.16 -36.92
N GLU A 184 -17.47 12.68 -35.75
CA GLU A 184 -17.72 14.07 -35.35
C GLU A 184 -17.04 15.06 -36.32
N SER A 185 -15.77 14.84 -36.66
CA SER A 185 -15.07 15.66 -37.65
C SER A 185 -15.72 15.58 -39.04
N SER A 186 -16.16 14.39 -39.47
CA SER A 186 -16.88 14.23 -40.73
C SER A 186 -18.21 14.98 -40.72
N LEU A 187 -18.99 14.91 -39.63
CA LEU A 187 -20.24 15.64 -39.48
C LEU A 187 -20.01 17.15 -39.53
N GLU A 188 -18.96 17.66 -38.87
CA GLU A 188 -18.59 19.08 -38.92
C GLU A 188 -18.25 19.53 -40.35
N SER A 189 -17.52 18.69 -41.11
CA SER A 189 -17.23 18.96 -42.54
C SER A 189 -18.49 19.00 -43.41
N ILE A 190 -19.47 18.13 -43.13
CA ILE A 190 -20.74 18.09 -43.86
C ILE A 190 -21.57 19.32 -43.51
N LEU A 191 -21.67 19.67 -42.23
CA LEU A 191 -22.43 20.82 -41.74
C LEU A 191 -21.87 22.14 -42.30
N THR A 192 -20.54 22.28 -42.35
CA THR A 192 -19.90 23.46 -42.97
C THR A 192 -20.18 23.53 -44.47
N ARG A 193 -20.19 22.40 -45.18
CA ARG A 193 -20.55 22.33 -46.60
C ARG A 193 -22.03 22.65 -46.84
N GLU A 194 -22.91 22.13 -46.00
CA GLU A 194 -24.35 22.44 -46.03
C GLU A 194 -24.59 23.94 -45.85
N ASN A 195 -23.95 24.55 -44.85
CA ASN A 195 -24.02 25.99 -44.62
C ASN A 195 -23.55 26.80 -45.83
N LYS A 196 -22.43 26.40 -46.47
CA LYS A 196 -21.96 27.03 -47.71
C LYS A 196 -22.96 26.91 -48.86
N MET A 197 -23.53 25.73 -49.07
CA MET A 197 -24.58 25.53 -50.08
C MET A 197 -25.81 26.38 -49.79
N LYS A 198 -26.24 26.43 -48.53
CA LYS A 198 -27.39 27.25 -48.11
C LYS A 198 -27.15 28.74 -48.39
N THR A 199 -25.95 29.26 -48.11
CA THR A 199 -25.61 30.64 -48.46
C THR A 199 -25.56 30.89 -49.96
N ALA A 200 -25.07 29.92 -50.75
CA ALA A 200 -25.04 30.03 -52.21
C ALA A 200 -26.44 30.03 -52.82
N ILE A 201 -27.34 29.17 -52.33
CA ILE A 201 -28.74 29.13 -52.75
C ILE A 201 -29.41 30.46 -52.44
N GLN A 202 -29.23 31.01 -51.23
CA GLN A 202 -29.78 32.32 -50.87
C GLN A 202 -29.27 33.44 -51.79
N SER A 203 -27.99 33.43 -52.16
CA SER A 203 -27.42 34.39 -53.12
C SER A 203 -28.04 34.25 -54.50
N LEU A 204 -28.18 33.03 -55.01
CA LEU A 204 -28.79 32.76 -56.32
C LEU A 204 -30.28 33.11 -56.34
N GLU A 205 -31.01 32.87 -55.25
CA GLU A 205 -32.40 33.30 -55.12
C GLU A 205 -32.53 34.83 -55.17
N GLN A 206 -31.64 35.55 -54.50
CA GLN A 206 -31.59 37.02 -54.59
C GLN A 206 -31.29 37.49 -56.02
N GLU A 207 -30.34 36.85 -56.70
CA GLU A 207 -29.98 37.17 -58.09
C GLU A 207 -31.13 36.84 -59.06
N LYS A 208 -31.84 35.73 -58.86
CA LYS A 208 -33.04 35.40 -59.63
C LYS A 208 -34.12 36.48 -59.47
N ILE A 209 -34.35 36.96 -58.24
CA ILE A 209 -35.31 38.03 -57.97
C ILE A 209 -34.87 39.34 -58.65
N THR A 210 -33.58 39.67 -58.63
CA THR A 210 -33.09 40.88 -59.32
C THR A 210 -33.25 40.76 -60.83
N TYR A 211 -32.88 39.62 -61.44
CA TYR A 211 -33.09 39.37 -62.87
C TYR A 211 -34.55 39.44 -63.26
N GLN A 212 -35.45 38.81 -62.48
CA GLN A 212 -36.90 38.90 -62.73
C GLN A 212 -37.38 40.36 -62.73
N LYS A 213 -36.96 41.17 -61.75
CA LYS A 213 -37.30 42.60 -61.72
C LYS A 213 -36.76 43.36 -62.94
N THR A 214 -35.53 43.06 -63.39
CA THR A 214 -34.97 43.70 -64.58
C THR A 214 -35.68 43.27 -65.87
N LEU A 215 -36.06 42.00 -65.99
CA LEU A 215 -36.85 41.49 -67.12
C LEU A 215 -38.23 42.15 -67.16
N GLU A 216 -38.93 42.24 -66.03
CA GLU A 216 -40.19 42.97 -65.93
C GLU A 216 -40.04 44.43 -66.35
N GLN A 217 -38.91 45.06 -66.00
CA GLN A 217 -38.63 46.43 -66.41
C GLN A 217 -38.37 46.54 -67.91
N ILE A 218 -37.61 45.62 -68.50
CA ILE A 218 -37.35 45.57 -69.96
C ILE A 218 -38.64 45.29 -70.74
N MET A 219 -39.48 44.35 -70.27
CA MET A 219 -40.77 44.01 -70.89
C MET A 219 -41.71 45.22 -70.98
N LYS A 220 -41.62 46.19 -70.06
CA LYS A 220 -42.40 47.44 -70.12
C LYS A 220 -41.98 48.38 -71.25
N TYR A 221 -40.78 48.22 -71.81
CA TYR A 221 -40.24 49.05 -72.89
C TYR A 221 -40.28 48.37 -74.27
N LEU A 222 -40.82 47.14 -74.39
CA LEU A 222 -40.82 46.35 -75.63
C LEU A 222 -42.17 46.47 -76.40
N PRO A 223 -42.16 46.66 -77.73
CA PRO A 223 -43.38 46.68 -78.55
C PRO A 223 -44.05 45.30 -78.67
N ALA A 224 -45.39 45.28 -78.83
CA ALA A 224 -46.25 44.10 -78.67
C ALA A 224 -45.94 42.91 -79.61
N GLU A 225 -45.35 43.15 -80.78
CA GLU A 225 -44.99 42.10 -81.75
C GLU A 225 -43.78 41.27 -81.29
N ALA A 226 -42.82 41.86 -80.57
CA ALA A 226 -41.61 41.17 -80.10
C ALA A 226 -41.86 40.28 -78.87
N LEU A 227 -42.92 40.55 -78.10
CA LEU A 227 -43.29 39.78 -76.91
C LEU A 227 -43.78 38.37 -77.25
N SER A 228 -44.50 38.21 -78.37
CA SER A 228 -45.04 36.91 -78.81
C SER A 228 -43.95 35.93 -79.24
N ASP A 229 -42.88 36.41 -79.88
CA ASP A 229 -41.76 35.56 -80.31
C ASP A 229 -40.89 35.10 -79.12
N CYS A 230 -40.74 35.94 -78.10
CA CYS A 230 -40.02 35.57 -76.88
C CYS A 230 -40.72 34.47 -76.06
N GLU A 231 -42.07 34.46 -76.00
CA GLU A 231 -42.82 33.41 -75.30
C GLU A 231 -42.69 32.03 -75.97
N LEU A 232 -42.58 31.98 -77.30
CA LEU A 232 -42.34 30.74 -78.04
C LEU A 232 -40.95 30.16 -77.72
N LEU A 233 -39.92 31.00 -77.67
CA LEU A 233 -38.55 30.56 -77.35
C LEU A 233 -38.40 30.08 -75.89
N LEU A 234 -39.08 30.71 -74.94
CA LEU A 234 -39.07 30.26 -73.53
C LEU A 234 -39.70 28.87 -73.34
N LYS A 235 -40.66 28.50 -74.19
CA LYS A 235 -41.28 27.16 -74.18
C LYS A 235 -40.34 26.07 -74.67
N GLU A 236 -39.45 26.37 -75.61
CA GLU A 236 -38.46 25.40 -76.12
C GLU A 236 -37.34 25.12 -75.10
N VAL A 237 -36.90 26.13 -74.35
CA VAL A 237 -35.80 26.00 -73.39
C VAL A 237 -36.19 25.22 -72.11
N ASN A 238 -37.47 25.22 -71.73
CA ASN A 238 -37.97 24.50 -70.53
C ASN A 238 -38.16 22.99 -70.71
N TYR A 239 -37.82 22.40 -71.87
CA TYR A 239 -37.92 20.95 -72.08
C TYR A 239 -36.70 20.23 -71.45
N ASN A 240 -36.86 19.78 -70.21
CA ASN A 240 -35.82 19.16 -69.40
C ASN A 240 -35.58 17.68 -69.82
N PRO A 241 -34.38 17.26 -70.29
CA PRO A 241 -34.17 15.90 -70.82
C PRO A 241 -33.95 14.78 -69.77
N ASN A 242 -33.96 15.08 -68.47
CA ASN A 242 -33.46 14.14 -67.44
C ASN A 242 -34.50 13.18 -66.82
N ASN A 243 -35.66 12.94 -67.44
CA ASN A 243 -36.71 12.07 -66.88
C ASN A 243 -36.65 10.59 -67.35
N LYS A 244 -35.47 10.11 -67.75
CA LYS A 244 -35.25 8.67 -68.03
C LYS A 244 -33.92 8.22 -67.43
N ILE A 245 -33.97 7.60 -66.26
CA ILE A 245 -33.30 6.33 -65.94
C ILE A 245 -34.02 5.80 -64.69
N LYS A 246 -34.53 4.59 -64.82
CA LYS A 246 -35.26 3.80 -63.83
C LYS A 246 -34.31 2.75 -63.28
#